data_AF-A0A951DU71-F1
#
_entry.id   AF-A0A951DU71-F1
#
_cell.length_a   1.000
_cell.length_b   1.000
_cell.length_c   1.000
_cell.angle_alpha   90.00
_cell.angle_beta   90.00
_cell.angle_gamma   90.00
#
_symmetry.space_group_name_H-M   'P 1'
#
loop_
_entity.id
_entity.type
_entity.pdbx_description
1 polymer ?
#
loop_
_entity_poly.entity_id
_entity_poly.type
_entity_poly.pdbx_seq_one_letter_code
_entity_poly.pdbx_strand_id
1 'polypeptide(L)'
;MMQLAAWRQAADDPLRLALQPWTRHLAIESLARWAVRGAIAGLLAAAAVLCVGWVVPIAEADLRPLALLAALPFLLAGLTVGAWPRSMLRRAWQLDRRLALADRLTTAWLQRDAGGPMPQRQRADALQRLGARSPEQELPLRWNRVELGTLLGCALLAALFSVVRSPMQSVLDQRAAEAASVQAAAQQLEALRQQVA
;
A
#
# COMPACT_ATOMS: atom_id res chain seq x y z
N MET A 1 -16.72 -45.69 -5.23
CA MET A 1 -15.76 -44.56 -5.28
C MET A 1 -16.32 -43.22 -4.76
N MET A 2 -17.64 -43.01 -4.66
CA MET A 2 -18.24 -41.74 -4.21
C MET A 2 -18.04 -41.43 -2.70
N GLN A 3 -17.96 -42.46 -1.85
CA GLN A 3 -17.77 -42.27 -0.41
C GLN A 3 -16.38 -41.73 -0.03
N LEU A 4 -15.32 -42.01 -0.79
CA LEU A 4 -13.97 -41.50 -0.46
C LEU A 4 -13.82 -39.98 -0.74
N ALA A 5 -14.61 -39.43 -1.67
CA ALA A 5 -14.59 -38.00 -1.99
C ALA A 5 -15.31 -37.16 -0.92
N ALA A 6 -16.43 -37.65 -0.40
CA ALA A 6 -17.19 -36.98 0.66
C ALA A 6 -16.40 -36.89 1.98
N TRP A 7 -15.59 -37.90 2.31
CA TRP A 7 -14.74 -37.90 3.52
C TRP A 7 -13.50 -37.01 3.38
N ARG A 8 -12.99 -36.82 2.14
CA ARG A 8 -11.91 -35.84 1.87
C ARG A 8 -12.39 -34.40 2.08
N GLN A 9 -13.54 -34.04 1.50
CA GLN A 9 -14.12 -32.69 1.65
C GLN A 9 -14.47 -32.35 3.11
N ALA A 10 -15.08 -33.29 3.85
CA ALA A 10 -15.49 -33.05 5.24
C ALA A 10 -14.33 -32.85 6.22
N ALA A 11 -13.13 -33.37 5.92
CA ALA A 11 -11.97 -33.27 6.81
C ALA A 11 -11.06 -32.06 6.50
N ASP A 12 -11.19 -31.49 5.30
CA ASP A 12 -10.48 -30.27 4.87
C ASP A 12 -11.18 -28.98 5.33
N ASP A 13 -12.51 -28.98 5.38
CA ASP A 13 -13.31 -27.83 5.82
C ASP A 13 -12.99 -27.34 7.24
N PRO A 14 -12.92 -28.19 8.30
CA PRO A 14 -12.76 -27.69 9.66
C PRO A 14 -11.41 -27.01 9.88
N LEU A 15 -10.32 -27.53 9.29
CA LEU A 15 -8.99 -26.92 9.41
C LEU A 15 -8.92 -25.60 8.64
N ARG A 16 -9.50 -25.56 7.43
CA ARG A 16 -9.55 -24.34 6.61
C ARG A 16 -10.38 -23.25 7.27
N LEU A 17 -11.56 -23.59 7.79
CA LEU A 17 -12.47 -22.67 8.48
C LEU A 17 -11.83 -22.14 9.77
N ALA A 18 -11.20 -23.01 10.56
CA ALA A 18 -10.51 -22.60 11.78
C ALA A 18 -9.33 -21.65 11.51
N LEU A 19 -8.59 -21.85 10.40
CA LEU A 19 -7.48 -20.98 10.01
C LEU A 19 -7.93 -19.68 9.33
N GLN A 20 -9.12 -19.63 8.73
CA GLN A 20 -9.62 -18.46 8.00
C GLN A 20 -9.49 -17.14 8.79
N PRO A 21 -9.95 -17.01 10.06
CA PRO A 21 -9.84 -15.76 10.80
C PRO A 21 -8.38 -15.35 11.03
N TRP A 22 -7.48 -16.30 11.33
CA TRP A 22 -6.05 -16.06 11.48
C TRP A 22 -5.43 -15.56 10.18
N THR A 23 -5.82 -16.17 9.07
CA THR A 23 -5.30 -15.82 7.75
C THR A 23 -5.76 -14.43 7.31
N ARG A 24 -6.98 -14.02 7.70
CA ARG A 24 -7.50 -12.67 7.49
C ARG A 24 -6.71 -11.64 8.29
N HIS A 25 -6.42 -11.91 9.56
CA HIS A 25 -5.61 -11.03 10.41
C HIS A 25 -4.19 -10.86 9.83
N LEU A 26 -3.53 -11.96 9.44
CA LEU A 26 -2.22 -11.88 8.80
C LEU A 26 -2.24 -11.11 7.47
N ALA A 27 -3.33 -11.22 6.69
CA ALA A 27 -3.51 -10.48 5.46
C ALA A 27 -3.72 -8.97 5.71
N ILE A 28 -4.51 -8.62 6.73
CA ILE A 28 -4.70 -7.22 7.14
C ILE A 28 -3.37 -6.63 7.63
N GLU A 29 -2.61 -7.37 8.43
CA GLU A 29 -1.29 -6.91 8.91
C GLU A 29 -0.26 -6.77 7.77
N SER A 30 -0.28 -7.67 6.78
CA SER A 30 0.58 -7.50 5.60
C SER A 30 0.15 -6.33 4.74
N LEU A 31 -1.16 -6.16 4.53
CA LEU A 31 -1.73 -5.06 3.77
C LEU A 31 -1.38 -3.72 4.43
N ALA A 32 -1.63 -3.57 5.73
CA ALA A 32 -1.35 -2.34 6.47
C ALA A 32 0.14 -1.94 6.37
N ARG A 33 1.07 -2.89 6.57
CA ARG A 33 2.52 -2.60 6.49
C ARG A 33 2.96 -2.20 5.08
N TRP A 34 2.50 -2.92 4.06
CA TRP A 34 2.86 -2.59 2.69
C TRP A 34 2.16 -1.33 2.19
N ALA A 35 0.95 -1.03 2.66
CA ALA A 35 0.28 0.24 2.39
C ALA A 35 1.07 1.42 2.97
N VAL A 36 1.55 1.33 4.22
CA VAL A 36 2.41 2.37 4.82
C VAL A 36 3.69 2.55 4.02
N ARG A 37 4.36 1.47 3.63
CA ARG A 37 5.61 1.55 2.83
C ARG A 37 5.36 2.13 1.44
N GLY A 38 4.27 1.74 0.79
CA GLY A 38 3.84 2.30 -0.49
C GLY A 38 3.51 3.79 -0.37
N ALA A 39 2.85 4.19 0.71
CA ALA A 39 2.56 5.60 0.99
C ALA A 39 3.83 6.42 1.25
N ILE A 40 4.79 5.90 2.04
CA ILE A 40 6.10 6.55 2.25
C ILE A 40 6.81 6.74 0.91
N ALA A 41 6.94 5.68 0.10
CA ALA A 41 7.59 5.76 -1.20
C ALA A 41 6.88 6.74 -2.15
N GLY A 42 5.54 6.72 -2.17
CA GLY A 42 4.76 7.64 -2.99
C GLY A 42 4.89 9.10 -2.56
N LEU A 43 4.89 9.38 -1.25
CA LEU A 43 5.12 10.72 -0.71
C LEU A 43 6.52 11.24 -1.01
N LEU A 44 7.54 10.38 -0.92
CA LEU A 44 8.90 10.74 -1.32
C LEU A 44 8.99 11.05 -2.82
N ALA A 45 8.31 10.27 -3.67
CA ALA A 45 8.26 10.53 -5.10
C ALA A 45 7.55 11.87 -5.41
N ALA A 46 6.41 12.14 -4.77
CA ALA A 46 5.71 13.41 -4.90
C ALA A 46 6.58 14.58 -4.44
N ALA A 47 7.24 14.46 -3.29
CA ALA A 47 8.15 15.47 -2.78
C ALA A 47 9.32 15.73 -3.73
N ALA A 48 9.90 14.68 -4.31
CA ALA A 48 10.97 14.81 -5.29
C ALA A 48 10.50 15.59 -6.54
N VAL A 49 9.30 15.30 -7.05
CA VAL A 49 8.70 16.04 -8.18
C VAL A 49 8.49 17.51 -7.83
N LEU A 50 7.91 17.79 -6.66
CA LEU A 50 7.68 19.18 -6.24
C LEU A 50 8.98 19.95 -6.01
N CYS A 51 10.03 19.27 -5.55
CA CYS A 51 11.38 19.85 -5.42
C CYS A 51 11.96 20.31 -6.76
N VAL A 52 11.60 19.67 -7.88
CA VAL A 52 12.01 20.13 -9.22
C VAL A 52 11.53 21.55 -9.50
N GLY A 53 10.33 21.93 -9.01
CA GLY A 53 9.80 23.28 -9.17
C GLY A 53 10.60 24.37 -8.46
N TRP A 54 11.52 24.00 -7.56
CA TRP A 54 12.46 24.94 -6.94
C TRP A 54 13.71 25.18 -7.78
N VAL A 55 14.07 24.23 -8.65
CA VAL A 55 15.29 24.28 -9.49
C VAL A 55 14.96 24.72 -10.91
N VAL A 56 13.82 24.28 -11.44
CA VAL A 56 13.40 24.52 -12.82
C VAL A 56 12.14 25.40 -12.81
N PRO A 57 12.06 26.45 -13.65
CA PRO A 57 10.90 27.34 -13.72
C PRO A 57 9.74 26.68 -14.47
N ILE A 58 9.11 25.68 -13.84
CA ILE A 58 7.89 25.02 -14.31
C ILE A 58 6.73 25.54 -13.45
N ALA A 59 5.58 25.77 -14.07
CA ALA A 59 4.39 26.24 -13.37
C ALA A 59 3.94 25.20 -12.32
N GLU A 60 3.60 25.67 -11.11
CA GLU A 60 3.11 24.78 -10.05
C GLU A 60 1.84 24.02 -10.44
N ALA A 61 1.01 24.61 -11.31
CA ALA A 61 -0.22 24.00 -11.82
C ALA A 61 0.05 22.68 -12.57
N ASP A 62 1.21 22.56 -13.22
CA ASP A 62 1.60 21.35 -13.97
C ASP A 62 2.31 20.33 -13.07
N LEU A 63 3.03 20.80 -12.04
CA LEU A 63 3.78 19.94 -11.12
C LEU A 63 2.89 19.21 -10.11
N ARG A 64 1.83 19.85 -9.62
CA ARG A 64 0.89 19.23 -8.65
C ARG A 64 0.22 17.94 -9.18
N PRO A 65 -0.38 17.91 -10.39
CA PRO A 65 -0.94 16.67 -10.93
C PRO A 65 0.15 15.64 -11.22
N LEU A 66 1.35 16.08 -11.64
CA LEU A 66 2.47 15.17 -11.89
C LEU A 66 3.00 14.52 -10.60
N ALA A 67 3.03 15.25 -9.49
CA ALA A 67 3.40 14.73 -8.18
C ALA A 67 2.40 13.66 -7.70
N LEU A 68 1.10 13.89 -7.92
CA LEU A 68 0.05 12.89 -7.63
C LEU A 68 0.21 11.64 -8.52
N LEU A 69 0.42 11.83 -9.82
CA LEU A 69 0.66 10.74 -10.78
C LEU A 69 1.92 9.94 -10.42
N ALA A 70 2.96 10.60 -9.92
CA ALA A 70 4.18 9.94 -9.47
C ALA A 70 3.98 9.14 -8.17
N ALA A 71 3.15 9.61 -7.23
CA ALA A 71 2.88 8.93 -5.97
C ALA A 71 1.99 7.69 -6.11
N LEU A 72 0.98 7.76 -6.99
CA LEU A 72 -0.03 6.74 -7.18
C LEU A 72 0.52 5.32 -7.44
N PRO A 73 1.49 5.09 -8.36
CA PRO A 73 1.99 3.75 -8.64
C PRO A 73 2.67 3.10 -7.44
N PHE A 74 3.34 3.87 -6.58
CA PHE A 74 3.97 3.33 -5.37
C PHE A 74 2.95 2.92 -4.33
N LEU A 75 1.89 3.71 -4.15
CA LEU A 75 0.79 3.35 -3.26
C LEU A 75 0.09 2.08 -3.77
N LEU A 76 -0.22 2.03 -5.06
CA LEU A 76 -0.84 0.86 -5.69
C LEU A 76 0.05 -0.37 -5.58
N ALA A 77 1.35 -0.25 -5.86
CA ALA A 77 2.30 -1.35 -5.69
C ALA A 77 2.36 -1.85 -4.24
N GLY A 78 2.33 -0.94 -3.25
CA GLY A 78 2.22 -1.31 -1.84
C GLY A 78 0.94 -2.10 -1.55
N LEU A 79 -0.21 -1.64 -2.05
CA LEU A 79 -1.48 -2.33 -1.86
C LEU A 79 -1.51 -3.69 -2.57
N THR A 80 -1.02 -3.80 -3.80
CA THR A 80 -1.01 -5.06 -4.55
C THR A 80 -0.10 -6.09 -3.90
N VAL A 81 1.11 -5.71 -3.48
CA VAL A 81 2.04 -6.60 -2.78
C VAL A 81 1.49 -6.98 -1.40
N GLY A 82 0.85 -6.04 -0.70
CA GLY A 82 0.23 -6.27 0.61
C GLY A 82 -0.97 -7.21 0.56
N ALA A 83 -1.79 -7.11 -0.50
CA ALA A 83 -2.96 -7.94 -0.75
C ALA A 83 -2.64 -9.26 -1.45
N TRP A 84 -1.40 -9.45 -1.92
CA TRP A 84 -1.02 -10.61 -2.73
C TRP A 84 -1.34 -11.92 -2.00
N PRO A 85 -2.07 -12.86 -2.64
CA PRO A 85 -2.47 -14.10 -2.00
C PRO A 85 -1.23 -14.91 -1.61
N ARG A 86 -1.19 -15.33 -0.34
CA ARG A 86 -0.16 -16.24 0.18
C ARG A 86 -0.76 -17.62 0.34
N SER A 87 0.02 -18.64 -0.01
CA SER A 87 -0.40 -20.03 0.18
C SER A 87 -0.73 -20.29 1.64
N MET A 88 -1.77 -21.11 1.87
CA MET A 88 -2.20 -21.45 3.22
C MET A 88 -1.09 -22.15 4.03
N LEU A 89 -0.25 -22.95 3.36
CA LEU A 89 0.95 -23.57 3.94
C LEU A 89 1.91 -22.52 4.50
N ARG A 90 2.18 -21.43 3.76
CA ARG A 90 3.05 -20.35 4.25
C ARG A 90 2.42 -19.61 5.43
N ARG A 91 1.09 -19.46 5.45
CA ARG A 91 0.36 -18.87 6.60
C ARG A 91 0.40 -19.79 7.82
N ALA A 92 0.21 -21.10 7.66
CA ALA A 92 0.34 -22.10 8.73
C ALA A 92 1.74 -22.07 9.35
N TRP A 93 2.80 -22.05 8.54
CA TRP A 93 4.18 -21.93 9.02
C TRP A 93 4.43 -20.61 9.77
N GLN A 94 3.90 -19.50 9.26
CA GLN A 94 4.01 -18.21 9.96
C GLN A 94 3.31 -18.24 11.33
N LEU A 95 2.15 -18.89 11.42
CA LEU A 95 1.43 -19.08 12.68
C LEU A 95 2.18 -20.00 13.62
N ASP A 96 2.75 -21.10 13.14
CA ASP A 96 3.55 -22.01 13.98
C ASP A 96 4.71 -21.29 14.67
N ARG A 97 5.40 -20.41 13.93
CA ARG A 97 6.50 -19.59 14.50
C ARG A 97 6.03 -18.54 15.49
N ARG A 98 4.87 -17.90 15.24
CA ARG A 98 4.35 -16.84 16.13
C ARG A 98 3.70 -17.40 17.40
N LEU A 99 3.00 -18.52 17.27
CA LEU A 99 2.26 -19.16 18.35
C LEU A 99 3.11 -20.22 19.10
N ALA A 100 4.35 -20.45 18.67
CA ALA A 100 5.24 -21.49 19.17
C ALA A 100 4.61 -22.90 19.14
N LEU A 101 3.93 -23.23 18.03
CA LEU A 101 3.22 -24.51 17.88
C LEU A 101 4.10 -25.64 17.34
N ALA A 102 5.40 -25.42 17.14
CA ALA A 102 6.39 -26.44 16.74
C ALA A 102 5.93 -27.26 15.51
N ASP A 103 5.61 -26.56 14.41
CA ASP A 103 5.20 -27.13 13.12
C ASP A 103 3.91 -27.97 13.14
N ARG A 104 3.11 -27.92 14.21
CA ARG A 104 1.85 -28.66 14.30
C ARG A 104 0.83 -28.23 13.26
N LEU A 105 0.68 -26.92 13.00
CA LEU A 105 -0.24 -26.43 11.98
C LEU A 105 0.24 -26.77 10.58
N THR A 106 1.55 -26.65 10.34
CA THR A 106 2.18 -26.98 9.07
C THR A 106 2.03 -28.46 8.75
N THR A 107 2.28 -29.33 9.74
CA THR A 107 2.12 -30.79 9.60
C THR A 107 0.66 -31.16 9.39
N ALA A 108 -0.26 -30.61 10.18
CA ALA A 108 -1.70 -30.83 10.01
C ALA A 108 -2.20 -30.39 8.63
N TRP A 109 -1.66 -29.28 8.08
CA TRP A 109 -2.00 -28.78 6.76
C TRP A 109 -1.43 -29.61 5.62
N LEU A 110 -0.21 -30.15 5.78
CA LEU A 110 0.42 -31.05 4.81
C LEU A 110 -0.30 -32.41 4.77
N GLN A 111 -0.73 -32.91 5.93
CA GLN A 111 -1.44 -34.19 6.06
C GLN A 111 -2.98 -34.05 5.99
N ARG A 112 -3.51 -32.93 5.50
CA ARG A 112 -4.97 -32.69 5.46
C ARG A 112 -5.71 -33.74 4.63
N ASP A 113 -5.10 -34.14 3.52
CA ASP A 113 -5.63 -35.11 2.57
C ASP A 113 -5.35 -36.57 2.99
N ALA A 114 -4.52 -36.77 4.03
CA ALA A 114 -4.13 -38.10 4.49
C ALA A 114 -5.24 -38.74 5.33
N GLY A 115 -5.60 -39.97 4.96
CA GLY A 115 -6.49 -40.83 5.74
C GLY A 115 -5.74 -41.54 6.87
N GLY A 116 -6.48 -41.95 7.90
CA GLY A 116 -5.97 -42.77 9.01
C GLY A 116 -6.04 -42.09 10.37
N PRO A 117 -5.87 -42.87 11.46
CA PRO A 117 -6.08 -42.39 12.82
C PRO A 117 -5.02 -41.35 13.25
N MET A 118 -3.79 -41.46 12.74
CA MET A 118 -2.70 -40.56 13.11
C MET A 118 -2.88 -39.14 12.52
N PRO A 119 -3.09 -38.95 11.19
CA PRO A 119 -3.40 -37.64 10.62
C PRO A 119 -4.67 -36.99 11.22
N GLN A 120 -5.66 -37.79 11.62
CA GLN A 120 -6.85 -37.28 12.32
C GLN A 120 -6.50 -36.73 13.71
N ARG A 121 -5.72 -37.47 14.51
CA ARG A 121 -5.25 -36.99 15.83
C ARG A 121 -4.38 -35.74 15.72
N GLN A 122 -3.50 -35.67 14.73
CA GLN A 122 -2.66 -34.48 14.49
C GLN A 122 -3.49 -33.24 14.14
N ARG A 123 -4.52 -33.40 13.30
CA ARG A 123 -5.46 -32.30 13.00
C ARG A 123 -6.26 -31.88 14.22
N ALA A 124 -6.75 -32.83 15.00
CA ALA A 124 -7.51 -32.54 16.21
C ALA A 124 -6.65 -31.80 17.27
N ASP A 125 -5.41 -32.23 17.50
CA ASP A 125 -4.48 -31.53 18.40
C ASP A 125 -4.14 -30.12 17.90
N ALA A 126 -3.89 -29.96 16.60
CA ALA A 126 -3.67 -28.64 15.99
C ALA A 126 -4.87 -27.70 16.18
N LEU A 127 -6.08 -28.20 15.94
CA LEU A 127 -7.32 -27.45 16.12
C LEU A 127 -7.60 -27.12 17.59
N GLN A 128 -7.35 -28.04 18.50
CA GLN A 128 -7.52 -27.82 19.94
C GLN A 128 -6.60 -26.71 20.44
N ARG A 129 -5.33 -26.73 20.03
CA ARG A 129 -4.35 -25.69 20.41
C ARG A 129 -4.65 -24.34 19.78
N LEU A 130 -5.16 -24.33 18.55
CA LEU A 130 -5.55 -23.11 17.85
C LEU A 130 -6.83 -22.51 18.45
N GLY A 131 -7.82 -23.35 18.78
CA GLY A 131 -9.11 -22.94 19.34
C GLY A 131 -9.03 -22.43 20.78
N ALA A 132 -7.99 -22.80 21.53
CA ALA A 132 -7.71 -22.23 22.85
C ALA A 132 -7.16 -20.79 22.80
N ARG A 133 -6.93 -20.24 21.61
CA ARG A 133 -6.31 -18.92 21.40
C ARG A 133 -7.19 -18.06 20.50
N SER A 134 -7.05 -16.75 20.63
CA SER A 134 -7.76 -15.79 19.79
C SER A 134 -6.79 -15.04 18.86
N PRO A 135 -7.16 -14.82 17.58
CA PRO A 135 -6.33 -14.05 16.65
C PRO A 135 -6.03 -12.63 17.12
N GLU A 136 -7.01 -11.97 17.75
CA GLU A 136 -6.92 -10.56 18.16
C GLU A 136 -5.91 -10.34 19.28
N GLN A 137 -5.78 -11.30 20.20
CA GLN A 137 -4.85 -11.22 21.33
C GLN A 137 -3.43 -11.62 20.93
N GLU A 138 -3.29 -12.63 20.06
CA GLU A 138 -1.98 -13.20 19.68
C GLU A 138 -1.32 -12.49 18.50
N LEU A 139 -2.11 -11.80 17.66
CA LEU A 139 -1.63 -11.04 16.50
C LEU A 139 -2.03 -9.57 16.60
N PRO A 140 -1.64 -8.84 17.67
CA PRO A 140 -1.93 -7.43 17.76
C PRO A 140 -1.24 -6.69 16.61
N LEU A 141 -1.96 -5.75 16.00
CA LEU A 141 -1.40 -4.90 14.95
C LEU A 141 -0.40 -3.92 15.58
N ARG A 142 0.88 -4.32 15.59
CA ARG A 142 1.96 -3.49 16.15
C ARG A 142 2.43 -2.50 15.09
N TRP A 143 1.99 -1.27 15.22
CA TRP A 143 2.51 -0.17 14.43
C TRP A 143 3.95 0.14 14.84
N ASN A 144 4.85 0.14 13.86
CA ASN A 144 6.22 0.58 14.11
C ASN A 144 6.23 2.11 14.20
N ARG A 145 6.56 2.66 15.38
CA ARG A 145 6.63 4.12 15.60
C ARG A 145 7.59 4.81 14.64
N VAL A 146 8.67 4.12 14.23
CA VAL A 146 9.61 4.64 13.24
C VAL A 146 8.94 4.75 11.87
N GLU A 147 8.22 3.72 11.43
CA GLU A 147 7.49 3.76 10.14
C GLU A 147 6.41 4.86 10.15
N LEU A 148 5.67 5.01 11.25
CA LEU A 148 4.69 6.09 11.41
C LEU A 148 5.35 7.48 11.43
N GLY A 149 6.47 7.62 12.13
CA GLY A 149 7.25 8.85 12.15
C GLY A 149 7.79 9.22 10.76
N THR A 150 8.29 8.25 10.00
CA THR A 150 8.73 8.47 8.62
C THR A 150 7.57 8.83 7.69
N LEU A 151 6.41 8.19 7.84
CA LEU A 151 5.22 8.52 7.08
C LEU A 151 4.76 9.95 7.37
N LEU A 152 4.69 10.33 8.64
CA LEU A 152 4.32 11.67 9.07
C LEU A 152 5.33 12.71 8.55
N GLY A 153 6.63 12.43 8.67
CA GLY A 153 7.68 13.31 8.17
C GLY A 153 7.59 13.51 6.66
N CYS A 154 7.39 12.44 5.88
CA CYS A 154 7.21 12.54 4.43
C CYS A 154 5.93 13.30 4.06
N ALA A 155 4.84 13.09 4.80
CA ALA A 155 3.58 13.79 4.58
C ALA A 155 3.71 15.29 4.85
N LEU A 156 4.36 15.66 5.96
CA LEU A 156 4.63 17.07 6.29
C LEU A 156 5.54 17.73 5.25
N LEU A 157 6.57 17.02 4.78
CA LEU A 157 7.50 17.53 3.77
C LEU A 157 6.81 17.72 2.41
N ALA A 158 5.99 16.76 1.97
CA ALA A 158 5.19 16.90 0.76
C ALA A 158 4.15 18.02 0.88
N ALA A 159 3.51 18.16 2.05
CA ALA A 159 2.57 19.25 2.32
C ALA A 159 3.28 20.62 2.31
N LEU A 160 4.46 20.71 2.92
CA LEU A 160 5.28 21.92 2.91
C LEU A 160 5.60 22.37 1.48
N PHE A 161 6.06 21.45 0.62
CA PHE A 161 6.34 21.78 -0.78
C PHE A 161 5.09 22.10 -1.62
N SER A 162 3.91 21.66 -1.19
CA SER A 162 2.65 21.97 -1.88
C SER A 162 2.09 23.36 -1.48
N VAL A 163 2.35 23.79 -0.24
CA VAL A 163 1.86 25.07 0.30
C VAL A 163 2.84 26.21 0.05
N VAL A 164 4.14 25.95 0.13
CA VAL A 164 5.16 26.98 -0.08
C VAL A 164 5.29 27.27 -1.57
N ARG A 165 4.93 28.51 -1.94
CA ARG A 165 5.03 29.00 -3.32
C ARG A 165 6.49 28.97 -3.75
N SER A 166 6.80 28.34 -4.88
CA SER A 166 8.16 28.25 -5.40
C SER A 166 8.70 29.64 -5.70
N PRO A 167 9.98 29.94 -5.38
CA PRO A 167 10.59 31.22 -5.77
C PRO A 167 10.56 31.43 -7.28
N MET A 168 10.62 30.34 -8.08
CA MET A 168 10.56 30.42 -9.54
C MET A 168 9.18 30.81 -10.08
N GLN A 169 8.11 30.64 -9.30
CA GLN A 169 6.77 31.09 -9.70
C GLN A 169 6.71 32.61 -9.84
N SER A 170 7.46 33.37 -9.02
CA SER A 170 7.53 34.83 -9.15
C SER A 170 8.17 35.28 -10.48
N VAL A 171 9.16 34.53 -10.96
CA VAL A 171 9.82 34.78 -12.26
C VAL A 171 8.86 34.48 -13.41
N LEU A 172 8.08 33.40 -13.30
CA LEU A 172 7.06 33.06 -14.28
C LEU A 172 5.96 34.12 -14.33
N ASP A 173 5.49 34.59 -13.17
CA ASP A 173 4.46 35.63 -13.07
C ASP A 173 4.97 36.96 -13.68
N GLN A 174 6.24 37.33 -13.47
CA GLN A 174 6.86 38.50 -14.10
C GLN A 174 6.93 38.37 -15.62
N ARG A 175 7.40 37.22 -16.13
CA ARG A 175 7.46 36.98 -17.58
C ARG A 175 6.09 36.99 -18.25
N ALA A 176 5.07 36.46 -17.56
CA ALA A 176 3.69 36.50 -18.05
C ALA A 176 3.15 37.94 -18.12
N ALA A 177 3.44 38.77 -17.11
CA ALA A 177 3.06 40.18 -17.10
C ALA A 177 3.77 40.98 -18.22
N GLU A 178 5.07 40.75 -18.43
CA GLU A 178 5.84 41.35 -19.52
C GLU A 178 5.25 40.97 -20.88
N ALA A 179 5.00 39.68 -21.12
CA ALA A 179 4.41 39.19 -22.37
C ALA A 179 3.01 39.81 -22.63
N ALA A 180 2.18 39.93 -21.58
CA ALA A 180 0.87 40.56 -21.70
C ALA A 180 0.97 42.04 -22.09
N SER A 181 1.95 42.77 -21.54
CA SER A 181 2.17 44.18 -21.87
C SER A 181 2.61 44.38 -23.33
N VAL A 182 3.50 43.50 -23.83
CA VAL A 182 3.97 43.51 -25.22
C VAL A 182 2.82 43.21 -26.18
N GLN A 183 1.98 42.22 -25.85
CA GLN A 183 0.84 41.84 -26.67
C GLN A 183 -0.21 42.96 -26.74
N ALA A 184 -0.47 43.66 -25.64
CA ALA A 184 -1.36 44.82 -25.62
C ALA A 184 -0.82 45.98 -26.47
N ALA A 185 0.49 46.26 -26.40
CA ALA A 185 1.12 47.29 -27.23
C ALA A 185 1.06 46.94 -28.73
N ALA A 186 1.27 45.66 -29.09
CA ALA A 186 1.14 45.20 -30.46
C ALA A 186 -0.29 45.38 -31.00
N GLN A 187 -1.30 45.02 -30.21
CA GLN A 187 -2.71 45.22 -30.58
C GLN A 187 -3.08 46.70 -30.77
N GLN A 188 -2.54 47.59 -29.93
CA GLN A 188 -2.74 49.04 -30.09
C GLN A 188 -2.12 49.57 -31.38
N LEU A 189 -0.90 49.15 -31.70
CA LEU A 189 -0.23 49.48 -32.95
C LEU A 189 -1.01 49.00 -34.18
N GLU A 190 -1.58 47.79 -34.10
CA GLU A 190 -2.37 47.21 -35.18
C GLU A 190 -3.71 47.94 -35.37
N ALA A 191 -4.37 48.33 -34.28
CA ALA A 191 -5.58 49.14 -34.31
C ALA A 191 -5.31 50.55 -34.89
N LEU A 192 -4.22 51.20 -34.50
CA LEU A 192 -3.81 52.49 -35.08
C LEU A 192 -3.49 52.36 -36.56
N ARG A 193 -2.84 51.28 -36.99
CA ARG A 193 -2.55 51.01 -38.40
C ARG A 193 -3.82 50.86 -39.23
N GLN A 194 -4.85 50.21 -38.68
CA GLN A 194 -6.16 50.07 -39.35
C GLN A 194 -6.93 51.39 -39.47
N GLN A 195 -6.66 52.38 -38.62
CA GLN A 195 -7.34 53.69 -38.68
C GLN A 195 -6.70 54.65 -39.70
N VAL A 196 -5.43 54.44 -40.03
CA VAL A 196 -4.67 55.30 -40.98
C VAL A 196 -4.78 54.80 -42.43
N ALA A 197 -5.14 53.53 -42.63
CA ALA A 197 -5.40 52.93 -43.93
C ALA A 197 -6.82 53.20 -44.41
#